data_AF-A0A510J932-F1
#
_entry.id   AF-A0A510J932-F1
#
_cell.length_a   1.000
_cell.length_b   1.000
_cell.length_c   1.000
_cell.angle_alpha   90.00
_cell.angle_beta   90.00
_cell.angle_gamma   90.00
#
_symmetry.space_group_name_H-M   'P 1'
#
loop_
_entity.id
_entity.type
_entity.pdbx_description
1 polymer ?
#
loop_
_entity_poly.entity_id
_entity_poly.type
_entity_poly.pdbx_seq_one_letter_code
_entity_poly.pdbx_strand_id
1 'polypeptide(L)'
;MKKTLLILLNMLIFLNVFSYQIEKSFPVDKDSFDDSILTNDMLEFKAFKNQGYIILDYEGLNHADIYINGVKLKTDDLKGKGTAKIDISKMTKNDKNIFQISNLEGKVNVKIPYPTVTENKKIKSYNSETIKFLDEFVQAEIKAGLPSAQIAVIKDGNLEILSSYGYVNNYNQDGSEIKDKIKVTDETVYDLASNTKMYATNYAIMKLVSEKKLNLDDYVYKFYPEFTGNNKEKVQISDLLKHQAGFPPDPQYFNDKYDKDDGIPNGKNDLYAIGKENVRKAIMKTPLIYEPKTSTKYSDVDYMLLGLIVEKVTSKDLDTYLKENFYNKLNLKKTTFNPLKYGIAKNVAAATELNGNTRDNTIDFVNARKYTIQGEVHDEKAYYSMGGVSGHAGLFSNAYELAKLAQIIVNEGGYDNIKFFDKTTLDNFIKPKDINASYGLGWRRQGDFNYKWAFSGLASKETVGHTGWTGTLTVIEPSQNLVIVLLTNAKNSRVIDPAKKPNDFYGNHYYTTNYGVISSIIIDAYSNMNNKKDTNLRMNGILEDLINGKYNLIKSDSDYKNSADIKDTAELINLLEKRTGKLNSEYQKMREELQKMQ
;
A
#
# COMPACT_ATOMS: atom_id res chain seq x y z
N MET A 1 41.10 19.06 10.19
CA MET A 1 40.58 18.83 8.82
C MET A 1 39.68 17.59 8.69
N LYS A 2 40.11 16.35 8.98
CA LYS A 2 39.24 15.16 8.82
C LYS A 2 37.97 15.13 9.70
N LYS A 3 38.02 15.62 10.95
CA LYS A 3 36.84 15.74 11.82
C LYS A 3 35.85 16.82 11.36
N THR A 4 36.34 17.95 10.85
CA THR A 4 35.52 19.03 10.31
C THR A 4 34.85 18.64 9.00
N LEU A 5 35.54 17.87 8.14
CA LEU A 5 34.98 17.33 6.90
C LEU A 5 33.90 16.28 7.16
N LEU A 6 34.04 15.46 8.21
CA LEU A 6 33.01 14.48 8.61
C LEU A 6 31.77 15.15 9.22
N ILE A 7 31.93 16.28 9.92
CA ILE A 7 30.81 17.09 10.45
C ILE A 7 30.10 17.82 9.30
N LEU A 8 30.82 18.36 8.31
CA LEU A 8 30.24 18.93 7.10
C LEU A 8 29.54 17.88 6.24
N LEU A 9 30.11 16.66 6.12
CA LEU A 9 29.47 15.55 5.39
C LEU A 9 28.19 15.06 6.11
N ASN A 10 28.20 15.00 7.44
CA ASN A 10 27.00 14.67 8.24
C ASN A 10 25.97 15.81 8.28
N MET A 11 26.38 17.08 8.20
CA MET A 11 25.44 18.21 8.03
C MET A 11 24.83 18.25 6.63
N LEU A 12 25.55 17.81 5.59
CA LEU A 12 24.98 17.66 4.24
C LEU A 12 23.96 16.51 4.14
N ILE A 13 24.08 15.47 4.98
CA ILE A 13 23.15 14.32 5.00
C ILE A 13 21.77 14.69 5.60
N PHE A 14 21.65 15.84 6.28
CA PHE A 14 20.40 16.35 6.85
C PHE A 14 19.94 17.69 6.25
N LEU A 15 20.46 18.10 5.09
CA LEU A 15 19.81 19.15 4.32
C LEU A 15 18.48 18.58 3.81
N ASN A 16 17.40 18.87 4.53
CA ASN A 16 16.06 18.84 3.97
C ASN A 16 16.05 19.84 2.81
N VAL A 17 16.39 19.36 1.62
CA VAL A 17 16.18 20.11 0.40
C VAL A 17 14.67 20.21 0.24
N PHE A 18 14.11 21.35 0.66
CA PHE A 18 12.72 21.66 0.40
C PHE A 18 12.49 21.60 -1.10
N SER A 19 11.44 20.90 -1.50
CA SER A 19 11.05 20.73 -2.89
C SER A 19 9.54 20.82 -2.97
N TYR A 20 9.08 21.79 -3.75
CA TYR A 20 7.68 22.15 -3.86
C TYR A 20 7.08 21.58 -5.14
N GLN A 21 5.75 21.54 -5.20
CA GLN A 21 5.05 21.24 -6.46
C GLN A 21 5.36 22.33 -7.50
N ILE A 22 5.38 23.58 -7.04
CA ILE A 22 5.85 24.74 -7.81
C ILE A 22 6.91 25.46 -6.99
N GLU A 23 8.04 25.73 -7.62
CA GLU A 23 9.01 26.74 -7.19
C GLU A 23 9.42 27.54 -8.44
N LYS A 24 8.92 28.77 -8.55
CA LYS A 24 9.08 29.59 -9.77
C LYS A 24 9.31 31.05 -9.42
N SER A 25 10.33 31.63 -10.05
CA SER A 25 10.64 33.07 -9.93
C SER A 25 9.95 33.88 -11.02
N PHE A 26 9.46 35.06 -10.63
CA PHE A 26 8.81 36.06 -11.46
C PHE A 26 9.53 37.41 -11.36
N PRO A 27 9.62 38.19 -12.46
CA PRO A 27 9.17 37.81 -13.81
C PRO A 27 9.97 36.63 -14.35
N VAL A 28 9.36 35.83 -15.21
CA VAL A 28 10.02 34.69 -15.85
C VAL A 28 11.11 35.22 -16.80
N ASP A 29 12.27 34.57 -16.81
CA ASP A 29 13.37 34.94 -17.69
C ASP A 29 12.96 34.81 -19.17
N LYS A 30 13.35 35.80 -19.98
CA LYS A 30 12.85 36.01 -21.35
C LYS A 30 13.48 35.09 -22.39
N ASP A 31 14.51 34.34 -22.03
CA ASP A 31 15.30 33.53 -22.96
C ASP A 31 14.57 32.28 -23.50
N SER A 32 13.27 32.07 -23.21
CA SER A 32 12.56 30.83 -23.58
C SER A 32 11.10 30.96 -23.99
N PHE A 33 10.48 32.16 -23.98
CA PHE A 33 9.04 32.34 -24.26
C PHE A 33 8.76 33.67 -24.99
N ASP A 34 7.62 33.76 -25.71
CA ASP A 34 7.16 35.03 -26.28
C ASP A 34 6.73 36.02 -25.15
N ASP A 35 6.74 37.32 -25.45
CA ASP A 35 6.44 38.43 -24.52
C ASP A 35 5.02 38.41 -23.90
N SER A 36 4.21 37.38 -24.19
CA SER A 36 2.93 37.06 -23.56
C SER A 36 3.06 36.86 -22.04
N ILE A 37 2.62 37.89 -21.32
CA ILE A 37 2.43 37.91 -19.85
C ILE A 37 1.46 36.79 -19.40
N LEU A 38 0.44 36.48 -20.21
CA LEU A 38 -0.65 35.56 -19.84
C LEU A 38 -0.19 34.11 -19.68
N THR A 39 0.74 33.63 -20.52
CA THR A 39 1.20 32.24 -20.49
C THR A 39 2.30 32.00 -19.45
N ASN A 40 3.09 33.03 -19.14
CA ASN A 40 4.23 32.90 -18.23
C ASN A 40 3.82 33.07 -16.76
N ASP A 41 2.72 33.79 -16.49
CA ASP A 41 2.34 34.20 -15.15
C ASP A 41 1.19 33.38 -14.51
N MET A 42 0.78 32.28 -15.15
CA MET A 42 -0.21 31.34 -14.62
C MET A 42 0.34 29.93 -14.47
N LEU A 43 0.06 29.28 -13.35
CA LEU A 43 0.52 27.92 -13.06
C LEU A 43 -0.62 27.07 -12.49
N GLU A 44 -0.73 25.81 -12.94
CA GLU A 44 -1.63 24.82 -12.35
C GLU A 44 -0.94 24.10 -11.19
N PHE A 45 -1.67 23.85 -10.11
CA PHE A 45 -1.18 23.12 -8.95
C PHE A 45 -2.30 22.28 -8.31
N LYS A 46 -1.94 21.11 -7.77
CA LYS A 46 -2.87 20.26 -7.02
C LYS A 46 -3.08 20.78 -5.60
N ALA A 47 -4.35 20.89 -5.19
CA ALA A 47 -4.75 21.12 -3.80
C ALA A 47 -6.10 20.46 -3.50
N PHE A 48 -6.47 20.47 -2.23
CA PHE A 48 -7.81 20.07 -1.77
C PHE A 48 -8.51 21.26 -1.13
N LYS A 49 -9.85 21.25 -1.19
CA LYS A 49 -10.68 22.30 -0.63
C LYS A 49 -10.36 22.50 0.86
N ASN A 50 -10.28 23.76 1.29
CA ASN A 50 -9.94 24.14 2.67
C ASN A 50 -8.53 23.74 3.11
N GLN A 51 -7.59 23.57 2.17
CA GLN A 51 -6.20 23.27 2.46
C GLN A 51 -5.24 24.13 1.64
N GLY A 52 -4.01 24.29 2.15
CA GLY A 52 -2.88 24.83 1.39
C GLY A 52 -2.45 26.22 1.83
N TYR A 53 -1.19 26.51 1.54
CA TYR A 53 -0.57 27.82 1.73
C TYR A 53 0.40 28.05 0.57
N ILE A 54 0.78 29.29 0.32
CA ILE A 54 1.91 29.62 -0.56
C ILE A 54 3.00 30.32 0.24
N ILE A 55 4.24 30.18 -0.21
CA ILE A 55 5.37 30.96 0.30
C ILE A 55 5.84 31.88 -0.83
N LEU A 56 6.00 33.16 -0.50
CA LEU A 56 6.52 34.19 -1.40
C LEU A 56 7.84 34.70 -0.83
N ASP A 57 8.94 34.45 -1.51
CA ASP A 57 10.22 35.12 -1.25
C ASP A 57 10.35 36.28 -2.24
N TYR A 58 10.44 37.51 -1.77
CA TYR A 58 10.39 38.69 -2.62
C TYR A 58 11.57 39.63 -2.39
N GLU A 59 11.99 40.33 -3.45
CA GLU A 59 13.11 41.26 -3.46
C GLU A 59 12.81 42.46 -4.35
N GLY A 60 13.02 43.67 -3.82
CA GLY A 60 12.68 44.92 -4.49
C GLY A 60 11.18 45.04 -4.83
N LEU A 61 10.31 44.36 -4.08
CA LEU A 61 8.86 44.33 -4.34
C LEU A 61 8.23 45.67 -3.97
N ASN A 62 7.57 46.31 -4.94
CA ASN A 62 6.72 47.47 -4.71
C ASN A 62 5.24 47.11 -4.80
N HIS A 63 4.91 46.24 -5.76
CA HIS A 63 3.55 45.83 -6.05
C HIS A 63 3.53 44.45 -6.73
N ALA A 64 2.50 43.66 -6.43
CA ALA A 64 2.15 42.44 -7.16
C ALA A 64 0.69 42.07 -6.87
N ASP A 65 -0.06 41.81 -7.93
CA ASP A 65 -1.39 41.22 -7.84
C ASP A 65 -1.26 39.70 -7.96
N ILE A 66 -1.61 38.98 -6.89
CA ILE A 66 -1.54 37.52 -6.86
C ILE A 66 -2.94 36.97 -6.67
N TYR A 67 -3.30 35.94 -7.44
CA TYR A 67 -4.61 35.31 -7.41
C TYR A 67 -4.49 33.80 -7.23
N ILE A 68 -5.44 33.23 -6.49
CA ILE A 68 -5.70 31.79 -6.43
C ILE A 68 -7.12 31.56 -6.92
N ASN A 69 -7.28 30.80 -8.01
CA ASN A 69 -8.58 30.55 -8.65
C ASN A 69 -9.38 31.84 -8.91
N GLY A 70 -8.71 32.91 -9.33
CA GLY A 70 -9.31 34.23 -9.61
C GLY A 70 -9.61 35.09 -8.36
N VAL A 71 -9.35 34.59 -7.15
CA VAL A 71 -9.50 35.36 -5.91
C VAL A 71 -8.17 36.05 -5.58
N LYS A 72 -8.19 37.39 -5.50
CA LYS A 72 -7.00 38.20 -5.19
C LYS A 72 -6.55 37.97 -3.74
N LEU A 73 -5.26 37.72 -3.56
CA LEU A 73 -4.60 37.66 -2.25
C LEU A 73 -4.36 39.08 -1.72
N LYS A 74 -4.44 39.23 -0.40
CA LYS A 74 -4.03 40.48 0.25
C LYS A 74 -2.49 40.54 0.30
N THR A 75 -1.89 41.28 -0.62
CA THR A 75 -0.44 41.43 -0.78
C THR A 75 0.05 42.87 -0.59
N ASP A 76 -0.85 43.81 -0.28
CA ASP A 76 -0.56 45.26 -0.19
C ASP A 76 0.52 45.62 0.84
N ASP A 77 0.63 44.78 1.89
CA ASP A 77 1.58 44.94 2.99
C ASP A 77 2.99 44.40 2.64
N LEU A 78 3.15 43.73 1.48
CA LEU A 78 4.44 43.14 1.05
C LEU A 78 5.26 44.16 0.26
N LYS A 79 6.35 44.67 0.84
CA LYS A 79 7.27 45.63 0.19
C LYS A 79 8.73 45.37 0.49
N GLY A 80 9.61 45.78 -0.41
CA GLY A 80 11.06 45.67 -0.28
C GLY A 80 11.51 44.22 -0.42
N LYS A 81 12.11 43.65 0.63
CA LYS A 81 12.65 42.29 0.63
C LYS A 81 12.17 41.50 1.84
N GLY A 82 11.72 40.27 1.62
CA GLY A 82 11.24 39.41 2.70
C GLY A 82 10.69 38.07 2.24
N THR A 83 10.11 37.34 3.19
CA THR A 83 9.40 36.08 2.96
C THR A 83 8.03 36.16 3.61
N ALA A 84 6.98 35.77 2.89
CA ALA A 84 5.61 35.69 3.41
C ALA A 84 5.02 34.31 3.19
N LYS A 85 4.41 33.73 4.23
CA LYS A 85 3.60 32.51 4.13
C LYS A 85 2.12 32.90 4.21
N ILE A 86 1.39 32.69 3.11
CA ILE A 86 0.00 33.11 2.98
C ILE A 86 -0.89 31.87 2.93
N ASP A 87 -1.88 31.81 3.82
CA ASP A 87 -2.92 30.78 3.81
C ASP A 87 -3.84 30.98 2.61
N ILE A 88 -4.00 29.94 1.78
CA ILE A 88 -4.87 29.94 0.60
C ILE A 88 -6.02 28.94 0.72
N SER A 89 -6.19 28.30 1.88
CA SER A 89 -7.16 27.25 2.14
C SER A 89 -8.59 27.61 1.75
N LYS A 90 -9.00 28.86 1.99
CA LYS A 90 -10.35 29.35 1.63
C LYS A 90 -10.57 29.50 0.12
N MET A 91 -9.51 29.45 -0.68
CA MET A 91 -9.54 29.69 -2.12
C MET A 91 -9.31 28.42 -2.93
N THR A 92 -8.85 27.34 -2.30
CA THR A 92 -8.58 26.08 -2.98
C THR A 92 -9.84 25.25 -3.19
N LYS A 93 -9.82 24.46 -4.26
CA LYS A 93 -10.79 23.43 -4.62
C LYS A 93 -10.07 22.09 -4.78
N ASN A 94 -10.82 21.00 -4.84
CA ASN A 94 -10.25 19.68 -5.08
C ASN A 94 -9.61 19.61 -6.47
N ASP A 95 -8.47 18.92 -6.54
CA ASP A 95 -7.64 18.74 -7.73
C ASP A 95 -7.01 20.04 -8.24
N LYS A 96 -7.39 20.48 -9.44
CA LYS A 96 -6.68 21.52 -10.19
C LYS A 96 -7.00 22.90 -9.63
N ASN A 97 -5.97 23.63 -9.23
CA ASN A 97 -6.03 25.02 -8.78
C ASN A 97 -5.12 25.87 -9.65
N ILE A 98 -5.45 27.15 -9.80
CA ILE A 98 -4.70 28.07 -10.66
C ILE A 98 -4.08 29.14 -9.76
N PHE A 99 -2.77 29.27 -9.85
CA PHE A 99 -2.02 30.43 -9.39
C PHE A 99 -1.88 31.41 -10.55
N GLN A 100 -2.04 32.71 -10.27
CA GLN A 100 -1.74 33.78 -11.21
C GLN A 100 -1.02 34.92 -10.51
N ILE A 101 -0.04 35.52 -11.18
CA ILE A 101 0.57 36.80 -10.79
C ILE A 101 0.39 37.82 -11.91
N SER A 102 0.26 39.10 -11.58
CA SER A 102 0.19 40.20 -12.55
C SER A 102 0.61 41.51 -11.91
N ASN A 103 0.83 42.55 -12.73
CA ASN A 103 1.23 43.88 -12.26
C ASN A 103 2.44 43.83 -11.29
N LEU A 104 3.41 42.96 -11.59
CA LEU A 104 4.57 42.74 -10.73
C LEU A 104 5.60 43.87 -10.93
N GLU A 105 5.91 44.57 -9.85
CA GLU A 105 7.02 45.51 -9.73
C GLU A 105 8.02 44.97 -8.71
N GLY A 106 9.09 44.33 -9.18
CA GLY A 106 10.11 43.68 -8.35
C GLY A 106 10.32 42.22 -8.74
N LYS A 107 10.79 41.41 -7.81
CA LYS A 107 10.97 39.96 -7.99
C LYS A 107 10.25 39.17 -6.91
N VAL A 108 9.62 38.06 -7.30
CA VAL A 108 8.96 37.13 -6.37
C VAL A 108 9.29 35.70 -6.79
N ASN A 109 9.84 34.91 -5.87
CA ASN A 109 9.90 33.46 -5.97
C ASN A 109 8.70 32.86 -5.23
N VAL A 110 7.83 32.18 -5.97
CA VAL A 110 6.62 31.54 -5.49
C VAL A 110 6.88 30.07 -5.25
N LYS A 111 6.57 29.60 -4.05
CA LYS A 111 6.66 28.21 -3.64
C LYS A 111 5.28 27.71 -3.22
N ILE A 112 4.79 26.68 -3.90
CA ILE A 112 3.50 26.03 -3.61
C ILE A 112 3.76 24.58 -3.19
N PRO A 113 3.57 24.24 -1.90
CA PRO A 113 3.73 22.87 -1.40
C PRO A 113 2.69 21.91 -1.98
N TYR A 114 2.99 20.61 -1.87
CA TYR A 114 2.04 19.53 -2.09
C TYR A 114 0.99 19.46 -0.97
N PRO A 115 -0.20 18.90 -1.23
CA PRO A 115 -1.20 18.67 -0.18
C PRO A 115 -0.69 17.72 0.91
N THR A 116 -1.30 17.80 2.09
CA THR A 116 -1.04 16.91 3.22
C THR A 116 -2.32 16.23 3.65
N VAL A 117 -2.21 15.15 4.42
CA VAL A 117 -3.40 14.53 5.03
C VAL A 117 -3.85 15.37 6.23
N THR A 118 -5.11 15.80 6.23
CA THR A 118 -5.75 16.45 7.38
C THR A 118 -6.61 15.45 8.15
N GLU A 119 -6.93 15.77 9.41
CA GLU A 119 -7.76 14.94 10.30
C GLU A 119 -9.01 15.69 10.78
N ASN A 120 -9.68 16.41 9.87
CA ASN A 120 -10.85 17.20 10.22
C ASN A 120 -12.09 16.31 10.33
N LYS A 121 -12.40 15.89 11.57
CA LYS A 121 -13.56 15.03 11.90
C LYS A 121 -14.93 15.61 11.52
N LYS A 122 -15.02 16.91 11.20
CA LYS A 122 -16.27 17.56 10.74
C LYS A 122 -16.54 17.30 9.26
N ILE A 123 -15.50 17.00 8.48
CA ILE A 123 -15.64 16.67 7.05
C ILE A 123 -15.97 15.18 6.97
N LYS A 124 -17.18 14.89 6.51
CA LYS A 124 -17.64 13.55 6.16
C LYS A 124 -18.33 13.65 4.81
N SER A 125 -17.73 13.06 3.81
CA SER A 125 -18.20 13.09 2.42
C SER A 125 -18.76 11.73 1.99
N TYR A 126 -19.08 10.85 2.94
CA TYR A 126 -19.65 9.52 2.72
C TYR A 126 -21.09 9.36 3.26
N ASN A 127 -21.80 8.37 2.74
CA ASN A 127 -23.07 7.89 3.28
C ASN A 127 -22.86 7.20 4.65
N SER A 128 -23.33 7.84 5.71
CA SER A 128 -23.10 7.37 7.08
C SER A 128 -23.78 6.03 7.40
N GLU A 129 -24.87 5.68 6.71
CA GLU A 129 -25.56 4.40 6.93
C GLU A 129 -24.81 3.24 6.24
N THR A 130 -24.17 3.50 5.08
CA THR A 130 -23.27 2.53 4.43
C THR A 130 -22.04 2.26 5.30
N ILE A 131 -21.41 3.30 5.87
CA ILE A 131 -20.25 3.11 6.77
C ILE A 131 -20.66 2.45 8.09
N LYS A 132 -21.86 2.73 8.60
CA LYS A 132 -22.40 1.99 9.74
C LYS A 132 -22.59 0.51 9.42
N PHE A 133 -23.08 0.17 8.23
CA PHE A 133 -23.17 -1.21 7.78
C PHE A 133 -21.78 -1.88 7.69
N LEU A 134 -20.78 -1.19 7.14
CA LEU A 134 -19.40 -1.68 7.11
C LEU A 134 -18.88 -2.04 8.51
N ASP A 135 -19.08 -1.15 9.48
CA ASP A 135 -18.66 -1.37 10.87
C ASP A 135 -19.36 -2.61 11.47
N GLU A 136 -20.68 -2.70 11.32
CA GLU A 136 -21.45 -3.84 11.82
C GLU A 136 -21.07 -5.15 11.12
N PHE A 137 -20.77 -5.11 9.83
CA PHE A 137 -20.34 -6.26 9.03
C PHE A 137 -18.99 -6.80 9.51
N VAL A 138 -17.98 -5.94 9.61
CA VAL A 138 -16.64 -6.37 10.08
C VAL A 138 -16.74 -6.90 11.51
N GLN A 139 -17.52 -6.25 12.40
CA GLN A 139 -17.72 -6.74 13.76
C GLN A 139 -18.38 -8.13 13.82
N ALA A 140 -19.30 -8.44 12.90
CA ALA A 140 -19.89 -9.77 12.79
C ALA A 140 -18.83 -10.82 12.40
N GLU A 141 -17.95 -10.51 11.45
CA GLU A 141 -16.86 -11.42 11.06
C GLU A 141 -15.83 -11.59 12.20
N ILE A 142 -15.50 -10.52 12.95
CA ILE A 142 -14.66 -10.62 14.16
C ILE A 142 -15.28 -11.55 15.19
N LYS A 143 -16.60 -11.45 15.42
CA LYS A 143 -17.33 -12.33 16.32
C LYS A 143 -17.32 -13.79 15.82
N ALA A 144 -17.34 -13.99 14.51
CA ALA A 144 -17.23 -15.31 13.88
C ALA A 144 -15.82 -15.91 13.92
N GLY A 145 -14.78 -15.11 14.20
CA GLY A 145 -13.41 -15.59 14.39
C GLY A 145 -12.35 -14.91 13.53
N LEU A 146 -12.71 -13.92 12.69
CA LEU A 146 -11.72 -13.08 11.99
C LEU A 146 -10.77 -12.46 13.04
N PRO A 147 -9.43 -12.60 12.92
CA PRO A 147 -8.56 -12.21 14.02
C PRO A 147 -8.54 -10.71 14.33
N SER A 148 -8.29 -9.90 13.30
CA SER A 148 -8.40 -8.44 13.39
C SER A 148 -8.45 -7.78 12.02
N ALA A 149 -8.87 -6.52 12.02
CA ALA A 149 -8.80 -5.65 10.86
C ALA A 149 -8.52 -4.21 11.29
N GLN A 150 -7.82 -3.46 10.44
CA GLN A 150 -7.72 -2.01 10.54
C GLN A 150 -8.00 -1.39 9.18
N ILE A 151 -8.90 -0.41 9.15
CA ILE A 151 -9.33 0.28 7.93
C ILE A 151 -8.99 1.75 8.06
N ALA A 152 -8.30 2.31 7.06
CA ALA A 152 -8.11 3.75 6.91
C ALA A 152 -8.64 4.20 5.55
N VAL A 153 -9.40 5.30 5.53
CA VAL A 153 -9.89 5.91 4.30
C VAL A 153 -9.56 7.39 4.29
N ILE A 154 -8.84 7.81 3.25
CA ILE A 154 -8.56 9.23 2.97
C ILE A 154 -9.34 9.61 1.72
N LYS A 155 -10.12 10.69 1.81
CA LYS A 155 -10.88 11.27 0.71
C LYS A 155 -10.56 12.75 0.61
N ASP A 156 -10.20 13.20 -0.59
CA ASP A 156 -9.85 14.60 -0.88
C ASP A 156 -8.82 15.17 0.12
N GLY A 157 -7.79 14.36 0.44
CA GLY A 157 -6.72 14.73 1.37
C GLY A 157 -7.12 14.81 2.84
N ASN A 158 -8.30 14.33 3.24
CA ASN A 158 -8.74 14.25 4.63
C ASN A 158 -8.93 12.79 5.07
N LEU A 159 -8.38 12.42 6.23
CA LEU A 159 -8.65 11.14 6.88
C LEU A 159 -10.09 11.15 7.41
N GLU A 160 -10.97 10.39 6.74
CA GLU A 160 -12.40 10.33 7.07
C GLU A 160 -12.77 9.10 7.89
N ILE A 161 -12.05 7.99 7.71
CA ILE A 161 -12.26 6.74 8.46
C ILE A 161 -10.92 6.24 8.98
N LEU A 162 -10.87 5.92 10.27
CA LEU A 162 -9.83 5.11 10.89
C LEU A 162 -10.51 4.22 11.92
N SER A 163 -10.59 2.92 11.62
CA SER A 163 -11.29 1.94 12.43
C SER A 163 -10.40 0.75 12.72
N SER A 164 -10.43 0.28 13.96
CA SER A 164 -9.62 -0.82 14.48
C SER A 164 -10.52 -1.89 15.11
N TYR A 165 -10.35 -3.14 14.70
CA TYR A 165 -11.22 -4.27 15.03
C TYR A 165 -10.42 -5.48 15.52
N GLY A 166 -10.99 -6.28 16.43
CA GLY A 166 -10.38 -7.55 16.87
C GLY A 166 -9.13 -7.38 17.74
N TYR A 167 -8.22 -8.35 17.64
CA TYR A 167 -7.09 -8.49 18.56
C TYR A 167 -5.78 -8.80 17.85
N VAL A 168 -4.67 -8.39 18.47
CA VAL A 168 -3.32 -8.58 17.91
C VAL A 168 -2.92 -10.05 17.82
N ASN A 169 -3.48 -10.93 18.67
CA ASN A 169 -3.33 -12.38 18.60
C ASN A 169 -4.57 -13.06 19.20
N ASN A 170 -5.16 -14.00 18.47
CA ASN A 170 -6.38 -14.70 18.87
C ASN A 170 -6.13 -16.08 19.47
N TYR A 171 -5.02 -16.73 19.13
CA TYR A 171 -4.82 -18.15 19.40
C TYR A 171 -3.47 -18.45 20.03
N ASN A 172 -3.45 -19.48 20.88
CA ASN A 172 -2.26 -20.20 21.28
C ASN A 172 -1.77 -21.09 20.13
N GLN A 173 -0.57 -21.67 20.28
CA GLN A 173 0.04 -22.52 19.26
C GLN A 173 -0.74 -23.81 18.96
N ASP A 174 -1.43 -24.36 19.97
CA ASP A 174 -2.35 -25.50 19.81
C ASP A 174 -3.68 -25.09 19.13
N GLY A 175 -3.78 -23.82 18.74
CA GLY A 175 -4.94 -23.21 18.12
C GLY A 175 -6.09 -22.94 19.08
N SER A 176 -5.94 -23.19 20.39
CA SER A 176 -6.96 -22.79 21.38
C SER A 176 -7.04 -21.27 21.47
N GLU A 177 -8.23 -20.73 21.72
CA GLU A 177 -8.40 -19.29 21.85
C GLU A 177 -7.73 -18.75 23.12
N ILE A 178 -7.03 -17.63 22.98
CA ILE A 178 -6.50 -16.88 24.12
C ILE A 178 -7.67 -16.22 24.87
N LYS A 179 -7.68 -16.30 26.20
CA LYS A 179 -8.73 -15.65 27.02
C LYS A 179 -8.51 -14.13 27.10
N ASP A 180 -7.32 -13.71 27.51
CA ASP A 180 -6.97 -12.31 27.71
C ASP A 180 -6.30 -11.72 26.45
N LYS A 181 -7.10 -11.52 25.40
CA LYS A 181 -6.63 -10.99 24.12
C LYS A 181 -6.36 -9.48 24.20
N ILE A 182 -5.30 -9.02 23.55
CA ILE A 182 -4.96 -7.58 23.45
C ILE A 182 -5.64 -7.00 22.21
N LYS A 183 -6.48 -5.98 22.40
CA LYS A 183 -7.21 -5.32 21.31
C LYS A 183 -6.24 -4.62 20.35
N VAL A 184 -6.61 -4.63 19.07
CA VAL A 184 -5.98 -3.76 18.08
C VAL A 184 -6.30 -2.29 18.42
N THR A 185 -5.31 -1.43 18.21
CA THR A 185 -5.44 0.02 18.31
C THR A 185 -4.84 0.68 17.08
N ASP A 186 -4.98 2.01 16.98
CA ASP A 186 -4.38 2.79 15.90
C ASP A 186 -2.83 2.73 15.91
N GLU A 187 -2.23 2.25 17.02
CA GLU A 187 -0.80 2.05 17.17
C GLU A 187 -0.33 0.66 16.69
N THR A 188 -1.26 -0.28 16.49
CA THR A 188 -0.94 -1.66 16.09
C THR A 188 -0.32 -1.70 14.71
N VAL A 189 0.80 -2.41 14.57
CA VAL A 189 1.46 -2.64 13.28
C VAL A 189 1.19 -4.03 12.73
N TYR A 190 1.06 -4.11 11.41
CA TYR A 190 0.83 -5.34 10.66
C TYR A 190 2.00 -5.60 9.72
N ASP A 191 2.31 -6.87 9.49
CA ASP A 191 3.16 -7.28 8.38
C ASP A 191 2.41 -7.02 7.07
N LEU A 192 2.97 -6.16 6.22
CA LEU A 192 2.34 -5.74 4.97
C LEU A 192 2.45 -6.79 3.85
N ALA A 193 3.23 -7.86 4.05
CA ALA A 193 3.51 -8.86 3.03
C ALA A 193 3.88 -8.17 1.69
N SER A 194 3.19 -8.50 0.60
CA SER A 194 3.48 -7.96 -0.74
C SER A 194 3.16 -6.48 -0.94
N ASN A 195 2.43 -5.80 -0.04
CA ASN A 195 2.38 -4.34 -0.07
C ASN A 195 3.78 -3.71 0.13
N THR A 196 4.73 -4.44 0.75
CA THR A 196 6.16 -4.05 0.80
C THR A 196 6.71 -3.70 -0.58
N LYS A 197 6.34 -4.45 -1.62
CA LYS A 197 6.81 -4.20 -2.99
C LYS A 197 6.55 -2.75 -3.40
N MET A 198 5.38 -2.21 -3.07
CA MET A 198 4.96 -0.88 -3.49
C MET A 198 5.58 0.21 -2.62
N TYR A 199 5.46 0.08 -1.30
CA TYR A 199 5.80 1.14 -0.34
C TYR A 199 7.26 1.08 0.15
N ALA A 200 8.01 0.07 -0.29
CA ALA A 200 9.46 0.02 -0.18
C ALA A 200 10.10 0.10 -1.57
N THR A 201 10.23 -1.02 -2.27
CA THR A 201 11.05 -1.13 -3.48
C THR A 201 10.55 -0.26 -4.62
N ASN A 202 9.25 -0.25 -4.91
CA ASN A 202 8.71 0.54 -6.01
C ASN A 202 8.89 2.04 -5.77
N TYR A 203 8.62 2.52 -4.55
CA TYR A 203 8.90 3.91 -4.16
C TYR A 203 10.38 4.27 -4.30
N ALA A 204 11.28 3.40 -3.86
CA ALA A 204 12.71 3.62 -4.01
C ALA A 204 13.10 3.74 -5.50
N ILE A 205 12.60 2.83 -6.34
CA ILE A 205 12.84 2.83 -7.78
C ILE A 205 12.24 4.07 -8.46
N MET A 206 11.00 4.44 -8.15
CA MET A 206 10.34 5.67 -8.66
C MET A 206 11.17 6.91 -8.33
N LYS A 207 11.66 7.04 -7.09
CA LYS A 207 12.54 8.14 -6.69
C LYS A 207 13.85 8.14 -7.48
N LEU A 208 14.51 6.99 -7.60
CA LEU A 208 15.79 6.88 -8.34
C LEU A 208 15.62 7.20 -9.83
N VAL A 209 14.49 6.82 -10.44
CA VAL A 209 14.14 7.14 -11.82
C VAL A 209 13.90 8.64 -11.99
N SER A 210 13.11 9.24 -11.10
CA SER A 210 12.86 10.69 -11.13
C SER A 210 14.15 11.52 -10.93
N GLU A 211 15.08 11.02 -10.11
CA GLU A 211 16.41 11.61 -9.90
C GLU A 211 17.42 11.27 -11.01
N LYS A 212 17.00 10.50 -12.05
CA LYS A 212 17.84 10.04 -13.16
C LYS A 212 19.06 9.21 -12.72
N LYS A 213 19.00 8.60 -11.53
CA LYS A 213 20.02 7.70 -10.99
C LYS A 213 19.85 6.25 -11.47
N LEU A 214 18.66 5.93 -11.98
CA LEU A 214 18.30 4.63 -12.54
C LEU A 214 17.41 4.85 -13.76
N ASN A 215 17.63 4.12 -14.86
CA ASN A 215 16.73 4.14 -16.00
C ASN A 215 15.92 2.83 -16.06
N LEU A 216 14.66 2.92 -16.48
CA LEU A 216 13.78 1.75 -16.66
C LEU A 216 14.30 0.77 -17.72
N ASP A 217 15.07 1.27 -18.68
CA ASP A 217 15.66 0.49 -19.77
C ASP A 217 17.09 0.01 -19.46
N ASP A 218 17.62 0.35 -18.27
CA ASP A 218 18.89 -0.22 -17.83
C ASP A 218 18.76 -1.75 -17.76
N TYR A 219 19.76 -2.44 -18.30
CA TYR A 219 19.86 -3.89 -18.18
C TYR A 219 20.34 -4.27 -16.78
N VAL A 220 19.85 -5.39 -16.25
CA VAL A 220 20.29 -5.89 -14.93
C VAL A 220 21.79 -6.15 -14.88
N TYR A 221 22.39 -6.65 -15.98
CA TYR A 221 23.82 -6.95 -16.04
C TYR A 221 24.71 -5.71 -15.86
N LYS A 222 24.18 -4.49 -16.06
CA LYS A 222 24.87 -3.23 -15.75
C LYS A 222 25.22 -3.13 -14.26
N PHE A 223 24.37 -3.66 -13.38
CA PHE A 223 24.53 -3.62 -11.93
C PHE A 223 25.22 -4.88 -11.39
N TYR A 224 24.95 -6.01 -12.03
CA TYR A 224 25.48 -7.33 -11.69
C TYR A 224 26.01 -8.02 -12.95
N PRO A 225 27.28 -7.78 -13.35
CA PRO A 225 27.85 -8.34 -14.58
C PRO A 225 27.82 -9.87 -14.67
N GLU A 226 27.69 -10.57 -13.55
CA GLU A 226 27.48 -12.02 -13.48
C GLU A 226 26.05 -12.46 -13.85
N PHE A 227 25.12 -11.52 -14.02
CA PHE A 227 23.73 -11.78 -14.43
C PHE A 227 23.63 -12.04 -15.94
N THR A 228 24.17 -13.19 -16.37
CA THR A 228 24.30 -13.57 -17.78
C THR A 228 23.83 -15.00 -18.01
N GLY A 229 23.51 -15.33 -19.26
CA GLY A 229 23.16 -16.69 -19.68
C GLY A 229 21.64 -16.92 -19.72
N ASN A 230 21.19 -17.81 -20.60
CA ASN A 230 19.78 -18.11 -20.82
C ASN A 230 18.90 -16.86 -21.02
N ASN A 231 19.35 -15.89 -21.84
CA ASN A 231 18.68 -14.60 -22.11
C ASN A 231 18.62 -13.60 -20.95
N LYS A 232 19.29 -13.84 -19.81
CA LYS A 232 19.31 -12.90 -18.67
C LYS A 232 19.87 -11.52 -19.03
N GLU A 233 20.82 -11.47 -19.96
CA GLU A 233 21.40 -10.24 -20.49
C GLU A 233 20.37 -9.32 -21.18
N LYS A 234 19.19 -9.84 -21.57
CA LYS A 234 18.10 -9.05 -22.17
C LYS A 234 17.17 -8.41 -21.14
N VAL A 235 17.26 -8.79 -19.86
CA VAL A 235 16.35 -8.33 -18.81
C VAL A 235 16.68 -6.90 -18.40
N GLN A 236 15.67 -6.04 -18.48
CA GLN A 236 15.72 -4.65 -18.04
C GLN A 236 15.04 -4.44 -16.68
N ILE A 237 15.29 -3.30 -16.05
CA ILE A 237 14.60 -2.89 -14.81
C ILE A 237 13.08 -2.92 -14.99
N SER A 238 12.58 -2.43 -16.13
CA SER A 238 11.15 -2.46 -16.43
C SER A 238 10.58 -3.87 -16.52
N ASP A 239 11.35 -4.87 -16.94
CA ASP A 239 10.89 -6.27 -17.02
C ASP A 239 10.68 -6.86 -15.63
N LEU A 240 11.56 -6.55 -14.67
CA LEU A 240 11.40 -6.93 -13.27
C LEU A 240 10.15 -6.29 -12.67
N LEU A 241 9.97 -4.98 -12.85
CA LEU A 241 8.78 -4.24 -12.39
C LEU A 241 7.48 -4.77 -13.01
N LYS A 242 7.56 -5.30 -14.24
CA LYS A 242 6.42 -5.88 -14.94
C LYS A 242 6.23 -7.37 -14.65
N HIS A 243 7.08 -8.03 -13.85
CA HIS A 243 7.06 -9.48 -13.68
C HIS A 243 7.17 -10.25 -15.00
N GLN A 244 8.03 -9.78 -15.89
CA GLN A 244 8.29 -10.32 -17.23
C GLN A 244 9.75 -10.75 -17.43
N ALA A 245 10.54 -10.84 -16.35
CA ALA A 245 11.95 -11.17 -16.46
C ALA A 245 12.22 -12.66 -16.73
N GLY A 246 11.23 -13.53 -16.63
CA GLY A 246 11.40 -14.97 -16.90
C GLY A 246 11.51 -15.85 -15.65
N PHE A 247 11.59 -15.29 -14.44
CA PHE A 247 11.84 -16.08 -13.23
C PHE A 247 10.65 -16.96 -12.81
N PRO A 248 10.92 -18.07 -12.09
CA PRO A 248 9.88 -18.83 -11.40
C PRO A 248 9.19 -17.96 -10.34
N PRO A 249 7.87 -18.11 -10.11
CA PRO A 249 7.14 -17.31 -9.13
C PRO A 249 7.73 -17.34 -7.72
N ASP A 250 8.12 -18.53 -7.26
CA ASP A 250 8.48 -18.77 -5.86
C ASP A 250 9.60 -19.83 -5.75
N PRO A 251 10.87 -19.45 -5.97
CA PRO A 251 12.01 -20.30 -5.63
C PRO A 251 12.27 -20.27 -4.12
N GLN A 252 12.47 -21.45 -3.53
CA GLN A 252 12.49 -21.62 -2.08
C GLN A 252 13.90 -21.52 -1.50
N TYR A 253 14.54 -20.35 -1.59
CA TYR A 253 15.91 -20.13 -1.13
C TYR A 253 16.16 -20.51 0.35
N PHE A 254 15.12 -20.55 1.17
CA PHE A 254 15.20 -20.85 2.60
C PHE A 254 15.02 -22.34 2.96
N ASN A 255 14.57 -23.17 2.02
CA ASN A 255 14.18 -24.56 2.28
C ASN A 255 15.20 -25.52 1.68
N ASP A 256 16.02 -26.14 2.52
CA ASP A 256 17.07 -27.09 2.13
C ASP A 256 16.54 -28.41 1.55
N LYS A 257 15.28 -28.72 1.85
CA LYS A 257 14.58 -29.96 1.46
C LYS A 257 13.63 -29.75 0.29
N TYR A 258 13.65 -28.59 -0.34
CA TYR A 258 12.75 -28.29 -1.45
C TYR A 258 13.28 -28.85 -2.76
N ASP A 259 12.56 -29.81 -3.32
CA ASP A 259 12.73 -30.28 -4.69
C ASP A 259 11.40 -30.06 -5.44
N LYS A 260 11.35 -29.06 -6.33
CA LYS A 260 10.33 -28.98 -7.38
C LYS A 260 11.10 -28.88 -8.68
N ASP A 261 10.89 -29.75 -9.64
CA ASP A 261 11.65 -29.76 -10.90
C ASP A 261 11.69 -28.36 -11.57
N ASP A 262 12.83 -27.68 -11.43
CA ASP A 262 13.31 -26.50 -12.14
C ASP A 262 14.34 -26.88 -13.22
N GLY A 263 14.52 -28.18 -13.47
CA GLY A 263 15.44 -28.74 -14.45
C GLY A 263 16.75 -29.30 -13.88
N ILE A 264 16.86 -29.52 -12.57
CA ILE A 264 18.04 -30.15 -11.95
C ILE A 264 17.70 -31.58 -11.47
N PRO A 265 18.25 -32.65 -12.09
CA PRO A 265 18.04 -34.02 -11.60
C PRO A 265 18.76 -34.28 -10.26
N ASN A 266 18.03 -34.83 -9.28
CA ASN A 266 18.46 -35.41 -7.98
C ASN A 266 18.54 -34.48 -6.74
N GLY A 267 17.39 -34.07 -6.18
CA GLY A 267 17.12 -34.19 -4.73
C GLY A 267 17.80 -33.22 -3.75
N LYS A 268 18.39 -32.11 -4.21
CA LYS A 268 18.98 -31.08 -3.34
C LYS A 268 18.63 -29.70 -3.88
N ASN A 269 18.14 -28.80 -3.02
CA ASN A 269 17.91 -27.41 -3.43
C ASN A 269 19.25 -26.68 -3.64
N ASP A 270 19.74 -26.65 -4.88
CA ASP A 270 20.99 -25.97 -5.25
C ASP A 270 20.91 -24.44 -5.12
N LEU A 271 19.70 -23.90 -4.97
CA LEU A 271 19.45 -22.50 -4.69
C LEU A 271 19.31 -22.20 -3.19
N TYR A 272 19.41 -23.20 -2.31
CA TYR A 272 19.37 -22.97 -0.87
C TYR A 272 20.45 -21.96 -0.45
N ALA A 273 20.02 -20.86 0.14
CA ALA A 273 20.87 -19.75 0.52
C ALA A 273 20.31 -18.99 1.72
N ILE A 274 21.17 -18.81 2.71
CA ILE A 274 20.93 -17.99 3.90
C ILE A 274 21.95 -16.85 3.91
N GLY A 275 21.46 -15.64 4.17
CA GLY A 275 22.24 -14.41 4.16
C GLY A 275 22.22 -13.72 2.79
N LYS A 276 21.98 -12.40 2.82
CA LYS A 276 21.76 -11.53 1.65
C LYS A 276 22.74 -11.79 0.49
N GLU A 277 24.04 -11.90 0.77
CA GLU A 277 25.07 -12.12 -0.26
C GLU A 277 24.99 -13.52 -0.91
N ASN A 278 24.71 -14.56 -0.13
CA ASN A 278 24.51 -15.90 -0.68
C ASN A 278 23.23 -15.97 -1.51
N VAL A 279 22.17 -15.32 -1.04
CA VAL A 279 20.89 -15.25 -1.77
C VAL A 279 21.03 -14.47 -3.06
N ARG A 280 21.80 -13.38 -3.07
CA ARG A 280 22.14 -12.66 -4.29
C ARG A 280 22.81 -13.61 -5.29
N LYS A 281 23.80 -14.40 -4.88
CA LYS A 281 24.43 -15.41 -5.73
C LYS A 281 23.44 -16.48 -6.22
N ALA A 282 22.52 -16.92 -5.36
CA ALA A 282 21.46 -17.85 -5.73
C ALA A 282 20.52 -17.25 -6.80
N ILE A 283 20.08 -16.00 -6.63
CA ILE A 283 19.27 -15.27 -7.62
C ILE A 283 19.96 -15.22 -8.99
N MET A 284 21.28 -14.96 -9.02
CA MET A 284 22.04 -14.97 -10.29
C MET A 284 22.02 -16.35 -10.96
N LYS A 285 21.99 -17.43 -10.17
CA LYS A 285 21.91 -18.82 -10.67
C LYS A 285 20.50 -19.26 -11.06
N THR A 286 19.46 -18.71 -10.43
CA THR A 286 18.05 -19.09 -10.67
C THR A 286 17.73 -19.07 -12.18
N PRO A 287 17.28 -20.18 -12.77
CA PRO A 287 17.01 -20.24 -14.20
C PRO A 287 15.78 -19.40 -14.57
N LEU A 288 15.77 -18.88 -15.81
CA LEU A 288 14.57 -18.33 -16.41
C LEU A 288 13.73 -19.48 -16.97
N ILE A 289 12.45 -19.54 -16.62
CA ILE A 289 11.50 -20.58 -17.02
C ILE A 289 10.64 -20.17 -18.24
N TYR A 290 10.87 -18.98 -18.78
CA TYR A 290 10.36 -18.48 -20.07
C TYR A 290 11.24 -17.31 -20.56
N GLU A 291 11.18 -16.99 -21.86
CA GLU A 291 11.95 -15.87 -22.42
C GLU A 291 11.45 -14.53 -21.85
N PRO A 292 12.33 -13.61 -21.41
CA PRO A 292 11.93 -12.29 -20.95
C PRO A 292 10.97 -11.58 -21.92
N LYS A 293 10.03 -10.79 -21.39
CA LYS A 293 9.03 -9.99 -22.13
C LYS A 293 7.94 -10.80 -22.84
N THR A 294 8.02 -12.13 -22.90
CA THR A 294 7.03 -12.98 -23.60
C THR A 294 5.83 -13.40 -22.75
N SER A 295 5.95 -13.34 -21.41
CA SER A 295 4.88 -13.68 -20.48
C SER A 295 4.95 -12.82 -19.22
N THR A 296 3.90 -12.85 -18.39
CA THR A 296 3.87 -12.19 -17.07
C THR A 296 3.62 -13.25 -15.99
N LYS A 297 4.60 -13.48 -15.11
CA LYS A 297 4.47 -14.37 -13.95
C LYS A 297 4.95 -13.64 -12.71
N TYR A 298 4.02 -13.37 -11.78
CA TYR A 298 4.32 -12.71 -10.50
C TYR A 298 5.40 -13.50 -9.74
N SER A 299 6.62 -12.95 -9.67
CA SER A 299 7.78 -13.58 -9.05
C SER A 299 8.37 -12.71 -7.96
N ASP A 300 8.65 -13.34 -6.81
CA ASP A 300 9.34 -12.67 -5.72
C ASP A 300 10.80 -12.35 -6.08
N VAL A 301 11.42 -13.12 -6.98
CA VAL A 301 12.80 -12.90 -7.43
C VAL A 301 12.96 -11.52 -8.05
N ASP A 302 11.97 -11.09 -8.84
CA ASP A 302 11.99 -9.78 -9.49
C ASP A 302 12.18 -8.66 -8.47
N TYR A 303 11.43 -8.71 -7.38
CA TYR A 303 11.45 -7.68 -6.35
C TYR A 303 12.59 -7.84 -5.35
N MET A 304 13.04 -9.05 -5.07
CA MET A 304 14.29 -9.27 -4.32
C MET A 304 15.47 -8.64 -5.06
N LEU A 305 15.55 -8.86 -6.38
CA LEU A 305 16.59 -8.31 -7.23
C LEU A 305 16.48 -6.78 -7.37
N LEU A 306 15.28 -6.23 -7.55
CA LEU A 306 15.07 -4.78 -7.54
C LEU A 306 15.52 -4.14 -6.21
N GLY A 307 15.24 -4.78 -5.08
CA GLY A 307 15.73 -4.35 -3.76
C GLY A 307 17.26 -4.29 -3.73
N LEU A 308 17.93 -5.34 -4.20
CA LEU A 308 19.40 -5.38 -4.32
C LEU A 308 19.95 -4.34 -5.30
N ILE A 309 19.23 -3.99 -6.36
CA ILE A 309 19.62 -2.93 -7.30
C ILE A 309 19.50 -1.55 -6.63
N VAL A 310 18.47 -1.31 -5.82
CA VAL A 310 18.38 -0.07 -5.01
C VAL A 310 19.61 0.05 -4.11
N GLU A 311 20.00 -1.02 -3.42
CA GLU A 311 21.19 -1.01 -2.56
C GLU A 311 22.46 -0.75 -3.36
N LYS A 312 22.60 -1.37 -4.54
CA LYS A 312 23.74 -1.17 -5.44
C LYS A 312 23.85 0.27 -5.94
N VAL A 313 22.74 0.88 -6.34
CA VAL A 313 22.70 2.26 -6.86
C VAL A 313 22.95 3.28 -5.76
N THR A 314 22.43 3.02 -4.56
CA THR A 314 22.46 3.99 -3.45
C THR A 314 23.63 3.80 -2.48
N SER A 315 24.29 2.64 -2.52
CA SER A 315 25.28 2.20 -1.52
C SER A 315 24.73 2.21 -0.09
N LYS A 316 23.43 2.01 0.08
CA LYS A 316 22.73 1.93 1.38
C LYS A 316 21.88 0.68 1.42
N ASP A 317 21.72 0.07 2.59
CA ASP A 317 20.71 -0.99 2.77
C ASP A 317 19.30 -0.44 2.47
N LEU A 318 18.43 -1.30 1.93
CA LEU A 318 17.10 -0.91 1.44
C LEU A 318 16.26 -0.21 2.53
N ASP A 319 16.27 -0.76 3.75
CA ASP A 319 15.55 -0.21 4.89
C ASP A 319 16.10 1.17 5.31
N THR A 320 17.41 1.34 5.31
CA THR A 320 18.10 2.60 5.61
C THR A 320 17.74 3.66 4.58
N TYR A 321 17.83 3.31 3.29
CA TYR A 321 17.48 4.22 2.20
C TYR A 321 16.03 4.70 2.33
N LEU A 322 15.08 3.80 2.58
CA LEU A 322 13.66 4.13 2.70
C LEU A 322 13.35 4.95 3.95
N LYS A 323 13.96 4.60 5.09
CA LYS A 323 13.79 5.33 6.33
C LYS A 323 14.21 6.79 6.18
N GLU A 324 15.37 7.04 5.56
CA GLU A 324 15.89 8.38 5.35
C GLU A 324 15.14 9.16 4.26
N ASN A 325 14.73 8.49 3.18
CA ASN A 325 14.20 9.17 2.00
C ASN A 325 12.67 9.27 1.96
N PHE A 326 11.96 8.50 2.78
CA PHE A 326 10.49 8.49 2.83
C PHE A 326 9.96 8.56 4.26
N TYR A 327 10.28 7.57 5.11
CA TYR A 327 9.54 7.38 6.37
C TYR A 327 9.82 8.50 7.39
N ASN A 328 11.08 8.87 7.60
CA ASN A 328 11.42 10.00 8.48
C ASN A 328 10.89 11.33 7.93
N LYS A 329 10.91 11.52 6.61
CA LYS A 329 10.43 12.73 5.93
C LYS A 329 8.92 12.95 6.09
N LEU A 330 8.17 11.88 6.26
CA LEU A 330 6.72 11.89 6.51
C LEU A 330 6.36 11.75 8.00
N ASN A 331 7.38 11.66 8.86
CA ASN A 331 7.27 11.38 10.30
C ASN A 331 6.46 10.10 10.58
N LEU A 332 6.75 9.03 9.85
CA LEU A 332 6.15 7.71 10.04
C LEU A 332 6.97 6.94 11.08
N LYS A 333 6.36 6.69 12.24
CA LYS A 333 7.01 6.06 13.39
C LYS A 333 6.72 4.56 13.48
N LYS A 334 5.69 4.09 12.78
CA LYS A 334 5.23 2.70 12.77
C LYS A 334 5.61 1.96 11.49
N THR A 335 5.90 2.70 10.41
CA THR A 335 6.42 2.13 9.17
C THR A 335 7.90 1.76 9.28
N THR A 336 8.22 0.48 9.39
CA THR A 336 9.61 0.00 9.47
C THR A 336 9.76 -1.47 9.06
N PHE A 337 10.96 -1.84 8.62
CA PHE A 337 11.37 -3.25 8.61
C PHE A 337 11.77 -3.68 10.03
N ASN A 338 11.73 -4.99 10.31
CA ASN A 338 12.20 -5.57 11.59
C ASN A 338 11.71 -4.80 12.85
N PRO A 339 10.40 -4.64 13.06
CA PRO A 339 9.84 -3.68 14.02
C PRO A 339 10.31 -3.91 15.46
N LEU A 340 10.53 -5.17 15.88
CA LEU A 340 11.07 -5.50 17.20
C LEU A 340 12.47 -4.91 17.44
N LYS A 341 13.33 -4.87 16.41
CA LYS A 341 14.68 -4.28 16.50
C LYS A 341 14.65 -2.76 16.65
N TYR A 342 13.56 -2.11 16.23
CA TYR A 342 13.38 -0.67 16.27
C TYR A 342 12.37 -0.20 17.34
N GLY A 343 12.17 -1.01 18.38
CA GLY A 343 11.46 -0.61 19.60
C GLY A 343 9.94 -0.72 19.54
N ILE A 344 9.37 -1.32 18.49
CA ILE A 344 7.95 -1.70 18.50
C ILE A 344 7.80 -2.96 19.35
N ALA A 345 7.02 -2.87 20.42
CA ALA A 345 6.80 -4.00 21.32
C ALA A 345 5.99 -5.11 20.63
N LYS A 346 6.29 -6.37 20.96
CA LYS A 346 5.63 -7.55 20.39
C LYS A 346 4.11 -7.51 20.55
N ASN A 347 3.61 -7.04 21.69
CA ASN A 347 2.18 -6.90 21.98
C ASN A 347 1.47 -5.77 21.22
N VAL A 348 2.21 -4.96 20.46
CA VAL A 348 1.69 -3.93 19.55
C VAL A 348 1.85 -4.35 18.08
N ALA A 349 2.41 -5.53 17.81
CA ALA A 349 2.45 -6.12 16.47
C ALA A 349 1.35 -7.18 16.35
N ALA A 350 0.60 -7.14 15.26
CA ALA A 350 -0.34 -8.20 14.92
C ALA A 350 0.45 -9.48 14.62
N ALA A 351 0.09 -10.57 15.31
CA ALA A 351 0.61 -11.89 15.06
C ALA A 351 0.16 -12.37 13.68
N THR A 352 0.94 -13.22 13.03
CA THR A 352 0.54 -13.94 11.82
C THR A 352 0.38 -15.42 12.20
N GLU A 353 1.15 -16.32 11.61
CA GLU A 353 0.93 -17.76 11.73
C GLU A 353 1.26 -18.34 13.12
N LEU A 354 0.47 -19.32 13.56
CA LEU A 354 0.50 -19.88 14.92
C LEU A 354 1.75 -20.72 15.19
N ASN A 355 2.20 -21.47 14.18
CA ASN A 355 3.27 -22.46 14.29
C ASN A 355 4.42 -22.14 13.32
N GLY A 356 4.83 -20.87 13.27
CA GLY A 356 5.89 -20.42 12.38
C GLY A 356 5.50 -20.54 10.91
N ASN A 357 6.40 -20.99 10.04
CA ASN A 357 6.08 -21.22 8.61
C ASN A 357 5.80 -22.70 8.31
N THR A 358 5.40 -23.46 9.33
CA THR A 358 5.22 -24.91 9.21
C THR A 358 3.84 -25.29 8.69
N ARG A 359 2.90 -24.35 8.55
CA ARG A 359 1.51 -24.64 8.17
C ARG A 359 0.93 -25.73 9.06
N ASP A 360 0.89 -25.44 10.36
CA ASP A 360 0.49 -26.36 11.44
C ASP A 360 1.25 -27.69 11.40
N ASN A 361 2.59 -27.61 11.36
CA ASN A 361 3.55 -28.72 11.41
C ASN A 361 3.62 -29.62 10.16
N THR A 362 3.07 -29.19 9.02
CA THR A 362 3.11 -29.96 7.76
C THR A 362 4.36 -29.69 6.92
N ILE A 363 4.88 -28.47 6.95
CA ILE A 363 6.08 -28.04 6.25
C ILE A 363 7.24 -28.00 7.26
N ASP A 364 8.35 -28.66 6.94
CA ASP A 364 9.56 -28.66 7.77
C ASP A 364 10.81 -28.42 6.90
N PHE A 365 11.70 -27.58 7.39
CA PHE A 365 13.02 -27.30 6.84
C PHE A 365 13.94 -26.93 8.01
N VAL A 366 15.26 -26.96 7.80
CA VAL A 366 16.27 -26.97 8.88
C VAL A 366 16.11 -25.87 9.94
N ASN A 367 15.56 -24.70 9.58
CA ASN A 367 15.41 -23.54 10.46
C ASN A 367 13.96 -23.06 10.63
N ALA A 368 12.97 -23.88 10.29
CA ALA A 368 11.57 -23.47 10.36
C ALA A 368 11.21 -23.01 11.78
N ARG A 369 10.72 -21.77 11.92
CA ARG A 369 10.11 -21.30 13.17
C ARG A 369 8.97 -22.24 13.56
N LYS A 370 8.82 -22.54 14.84
CA LYS A 370 7.74 -23.38 15.40
C LYS A 370 7.00 -22.67 16.53
N TYR A 371 6.94 -21.34 16.47
CA TYR A 371 6.29 -20.46 17.44
C TYR A 371 5.40 -19.45 16.71
N THR A 372 4.46 -18.82 17.42
CA THR A 372 3.57 -17.81 16.83
C THR A 372 4.38 -16.61 16.35
N ILE A 373 4.35 -16.36 15.04
CA ILE A 373 5.07 -15.24 14.41
C ILE A 373 4.38 -13.95 14.81
N GLN A 374 5.12 -13.02 15.44
CA GLN A 374 4.58 -11.73 15.85
C GLN A 374 5.70 -10.69 15.97
N GLY A 375 5.57 -9.58 15.24
CA GLY A 375 6.63 -8.56 15.12
C GLY A 375 7.82 -8.99 14.25
N GLU A 376 7.73 -10.13 13.58
CA GLU A 376 8.72 -10.62 12.63
C GLU A 376 8.03 -10.86 11.30
N VAL A 377 8.72 -10.59 10.19
CA VAL A 377 8.14 -10.85 8.86
C VAL A 377 7.74 -12.32 8.72
N HIS A 378 6.54 -12.54 8.18
CA HIS A 378 5.96 -13.85 7.91
C HIS A 378 6.67 -14.53 6.74
N ASP A 379 6.88 -13.81 5.64
CA ASP A 379 7.50 -14.34 4.42
C ASP A 379 8.85 -15.01 4.70
N GLU A 380 8.95 -16.26 4.25
CA GLU A 380 10.06 -17.14 4.54
C GLU A 380 11.38 -16.64 3.91
N LYS A 381 11.32 -16.17 2.66
CA LYS A 381 12.51 -15.66 1.95
C LYS A 381 13.01 -14.37 2.59
N ALA A 382 12.10 -13.48 2.99
CA ALA A 382 12.46 -12.26 3.70
C ALA A 382 13.10 -12.58 5.06
N TYR A 383 12.50 -13.46 5.86
CA TYR A 383 12.98 -13.79 7.20
C TYR A 383 14.29 -14.58 7.17
N TYR A 384 14.27 -15.80 6.63
CA TYR A 384 15.39 -16.75 6.74
C TYR A 384 16.53 -16.37 5.81
N SER A 385 16.22 -15.97 4.57
CA SER A 385 17.23 -15.76 3.54
C SER A 385 17.80 -14.33 3.56
N MET A 386 16.96 -13.31 3.81
CA MET A 386 17.34 -11.90 3.65
C MET A 386 17.47 -11.10 4.97
N GLY A 387 17.30 -11.73 6.13
CA GLY A 387 17.47 -11.06 7.44
C GLY A 387 16.35 -10.06 7.79
N GLY A 388 15.18 -10.23 7.19
CA GLY A 388 13.97 -9.42 7.41
C GLY A 388 13.84 -8.19 6.52
N VAL A 389 14.86 -7.86 5.72
CA VAL A 389 14.85 -6.72 4.78
C VAL A 389 14.97 -7.25 3.37
N SER A 390 13.85 -7.30 2.64
CA SER A 390 13.83 -7.76 1.26
C SER A 390 12.90 -6.91 0.41
N GLY A 391 13.18 -6.83 -0.89
CA GLY A 391 12.40 -5.97 -1.78
C GLY A 391 10.97 -6.44 -2.02
N HIS A 392 10.66 -7.70 -1.71
CA HIS A 392 9.34 -8.30 -1.96
C HIS A 392 8.43 -8.37 -0.73
N ALA A 393 8.98 -8.33 0.49
CA ALA A 393 8.30 -8.48 1.78
C ALA A 393 9.18 -7.98 2.96
N GLY A 394 8.58 -7.71 4.11
CA GLY A 394 9.28 -7.35 5.36
C GLY A 394 8.93 -6.00 5.97
N LEU A 395 8.17 -5.17 5.27
CA LEU A 395 7.72 -3.88 5.79
C LEU A 395 6.52 -4.07 6.72
N PHE A 396 6.55 -3.39 7.86
CA PHE A 396 5.42 -3.27 8.80
C PHE A 396 4.88 -1.85 8.77
N SER A 397 3.58 -1.67 9.03
CA SER A 397 2.95 -0.36 9.24
C SER A 397 1.60 -0.50 9.95
N ASN A 398 1.04 0.61 10.43
CA ASN A 398 -0.40 0.73 10.67
C ASN A 398 -1.11 1.28 9.41
N ALA A 399 -2.44 1.24 9.41
CA ALA A 399 -3.27 1.63 8.27
C ALA A 399 -3.18 3.13 7.97
N TYR A 400 -3.07 3.97 9.01
CA TYR A 400 -2.98 5.43 8.83
C TYR A 400 -1.67 5.86 8.15
N GLU A 401 -0.52 5.39 8.63
CA GLU A 401 0.78 5.72 8.03
C GLU A 401 0.91 5.15 6.62
N LEU A 402 0.35 3.95 6.37
CA LEU A 402 0.30 3.40 5.03
C LEU A 402 -0.62 4.21 4.10
N ALA A 403 -1.75 4.72 4.62
CA ALA A 403 -2.63 5.60 3.87
C ALA A 403 -1.95 6.95 3.54
N LYS A 404 -1.11 7.49 4.44
CA LYS A 404 -0.27 8.66 4.15
C LYS A 404 0.75 8.40 3.04
N LEU A 405 1.36 7.21 3.01
CA LEU A 405 2.23 6.82 1.89
C LEU A 405 1.42 6.75 0.59
N ALA A 406 0.30 6.04 0.60
CA ALA A 406 -0.60 5.94 -0.55
C ALA A 406 -1.11 7.31 -1.05
N GLN A 407 -1.33 8.28 -0.16
CA GLN A 407 -1.71 9.65 -0.52
C GLN A 407 -0.68 10.35 -1.41
N ILE A 408 0.61 9.96 -1.38
CA ILE A 408 1.64 10.53 -2.27
C ILE A 408 1.29 10.30 -3.75
N ILE A 409 0.64 9.18 -4.06
CA ILE A 409 0.17 8.88 -5.42
C ILE A 409 -0.96 9.85 -5.82
N VAL A 410 -1.92 10.07 -4.93
CA VAL A 410 -3.01 11.05 -5.15
C VAL A 410 -2.46 12.47 -5.27
N ASN A 411 -1.42 12.80 -4.50
CA ASN A 411 -0.72 14.09 -4.51
C ASN A 411 0.24 14.29 -5.69
N GLU A 412 0.29 13.36 -6.64
CA GLU A 412 1.16 13.46 -7.83
C GLU A 412 2.68 13.47 -7.51
N GLY A 413 3.07 12.77 -6.44
CA GLY A 413 4.48 12.44 -6.14
C GLY A 413 5.15 13.23 -5.03
N GLY A 414 4.40 14.04 -4.28
CA GLY A 414 4.93 14.80 -3.15
C GLY A 414 4.01 14.89 -1.92
N TYR A 415 4.53 15.50 -0.86
CA TYR A 415 3.85 15.74 0.41
C TYR A 415 4.45 16.98 1.08
N ASP A 416 3.62 17.99 1.39
CA ASP A 416 4.07 19.30 1.87
C ASP A 416 5.23 19.86 1.02
N ASN A 417 6.36 20.17 1.63
CA ASN A 417 7.55 20.73 1.00
C ASN A 417 8.55 19.65 0.55
N ILE A 418 8.06 18.45 0.23
CA ILE A 418 8.88 17.33 -0.21
C ILE A 418 8.31 16.72 -1.49
N LYS A 419 9.13 16.71 -2.55
CA LYS A 419 8.92 15.94 -3.77
C LYS A 419 9.69 14.62 -3.69
N PHE A 420 8.98 13.50 -3.75
CA PHE A 420 9.61 12.17 -3.75
C PHE A 420 9.97 11.73 -5.16
N PHE A 421 9.08 11.96 -6.12
CA PHE A 421 9.26 11.71 -7.54
C PHE A 421 8.38 12.69 -8.34
N ASP A 422 8.74 12.94 -9.59
CA ASP A 422 7.93 13.77 -10.50
C ASP A 422 6.68 13.05 -11.02
N LYS A 423 5.71 13.87 -11.45
CA LYS A 423 4.44 13.39 -11.98
C LYS A 423 4.63 12.52 -13.23
N THR A 424 5.59 12.83 -14.10
CA THR A 424 5.87 12.02 -15.30
C THR A 424 6.31 10.60 -14.94
N THR A 425 7.16 10.46 -13.92
CA THR A 425 7.57 9.17 -13.37
C THR A 425 6.38 8.45 -12.77
N LEU A 426 5.55 9.14 -11.98
CA LEU A 426 4.31 8.56 -11.47
C LEU A 426 3.41 8.05 -12.60
N ASP A 427 3.12 8.87 -13.61
CA ASP A 427 2.25 8.54 -14.73
C ASP A 427 2.77 7.29 -15.48
N ASN A 428 4.09 7.15 -15.64
CA ASN A 428 4.72 5.98 -16.25
C ASN A 428 4.56 4.70 -15.41
N PHE A 429 4.70 4.78 -14.08
CA PHE A 429 4.54 3.62 -13.19
C PHE A 429 3.08 3.22 -13.03
N ILE A 430 2.26 4.26 -13.00
CA ILE A 430 0.86 4.37 -13.31
C ILE A 430 0.35 3.42 -14.37
N LYS A 431 0.77 3.74 -15.59
CA LYS A 431 0.20 3.37 -16.88
C LYS A 431 -0.08 1.86 -17.00
N PRO A 432 -1.22 1.47 -17.62
CA PRO A 432 -1.48 0.06 -17.90
C PRO A 432 -0.41 -0.51 -18.84
N LYS A 433 -0.04 -1.77 -18.62
CA LYS A 433 0.78 -2.53 -19.58
C LYS A 433 -0.04 -2.86 -20.83
N ASP A 434 0.64 -2.94 -21.97
CA ASP A 434 0.01 -3.22 -23.26
C ASP A 434 -0.67 -4.60 -23.30
N ILE A 435 -0.07 -5.63 -22.71
CA ILE A 435 -0.58 -7.01 -22.73
C ILE A 435 -1.67 -7.25 -21.67
N ASN A 436 -1.62 -6.55 -20.54
CA ASN A 436 -2.54 -6.77 -19.43
C ASN A 436 -2.75 -5.47 -18.64
N ALA A 437 -3.93 -4.88 -18.81
CA ALA A 437 -4.31 -3.61 -18.20
C ALA A 437 -4.42 -3.67 -16.66
N SER A 438 -4.45 -4.86 -16.04
CA SER A 438 -4.45 -5.03 -14.57
C SER A 438 -3.08 -4.85 -13.91
N TYR A 439 -2.06 -4.47 -14.68
CA TYR A 439 -0.75 -4.12 -14.15
C TYR A 439 -0.23 -2.79 -14.71
N GLY A 440 0.57 -2.09 -13.90
CA GLY A 440 1.51 -1.06 -14.32
C GLY A 440 2.96 -1.48 -14.03
N LEU A 441 3.87 -0.53 -13.83
CA LEU A 441 5.22 -0.84 -13.33
C LEU A 441 5.13 -1.07 -11.82
N GLY A 442 5.09 -2.35 -11.44
CA GLY A 442 4.90 -2.81 -10.07
C GLY A 442 3.46 -2.81 -9.58
N TRP A 443 2.68 -1.78 -9.89
CA TRP A 443 1.32 -1.63 -9.39
C TRP A 443 0.35 -2.65 -10.01
N ARG A 444 -0.57 -3.18 -9.19
CA ARG A 444 -1.83 -3.72 -9.71
C ARG A 444 -2.74 -2.57 -10.09
N ARG A 445 -3.54 -2.77 -11.12
CA ARG A 445 -4.58 -1.85 -11.59
C ARG A 445 -5.92 -2.58 -11.61
N GLN A 446 -7.01 -1.86 -11.42
CA GLN A 446 -8.36 -2.39 -11.65
C GLN A 446 -8.47 -2.88 -13.11
N GLY A 447 -7.95 -2.07 -14.05
CA GLY A 447 -7.60 -2.51 -15.39
C GLY A 447 -8.79 -2.94 -16.24
N ASP A 448 -9.91 -2.24 -16.15
CA ASP A 448 -11.17 -2.54 -16.86
C ASP A 448 -11.85 -3.83 -16.37
N PHE A 449 -12.15 -3.86 -15.08
CA PHE A 449 -12.77 -4.94 -14.32
C PHE A 449 -11.92 -6.20 -14.15
N ASN A 450 -10.71 -6.25 -14.70
CA ASN A 450 -9.79 -7.39 -14.61
C ASN A 450 -9.35 -7.72 -13.18
N TYR A 451 -9.23 -6.72 -12.31
CA TYR A 451 -8.85 -6.89 -10.89
C TYR A 451 -9.97 -6.50 -9.91
N LYS A 452 -11.23 -6.50 -10.38
CA LYS A 452 -12.40 -6.08 -9.59
C LYS A 452 -12.62 -6.91 -8.32
N TRP A 453 -12.15 -8.17 -8.32
CA TRP A 453 -12.29 -9.08 -7.19
C TRP A 453 -11.60 -8.53 -5.92
N ALA A 454 -10.55 -7.72 -6.07
CA ALA A 454 -9.87 -7.06 -4.95
C ALA A 454 -10.21 -5.57 -4.83
N PHE A 455 -10.28 -4.85 -5.96
CA PHE A 455 -10.40 -3.38 -5.96
C PHE A 455 -11.83 -2.85 -6.04
N SER A 456 -12.84 -3.73 -6.13
CA SER A 456 -14.23 -3.43 -6.46
C SER A 456 -14.52 -3.32 -7.95
N GLY A 457 -15.74 -3.72 -8.33
CA GLY A 457 -16.33 -3.42 -9.63
C GLY A 457 -16.78 -1.96 -9.75
N LEU A 458 -16.84 -1.20 -8.65
CA LEU A 458 -17.19 0.23 -8.67
C LEU A 458 -15.97 1.14 -8.85
N ALA A 459 -14.77 0.60 -8.63
CA ALA A 459 -13.52 1.34 -8.83
C ALA A 459 -13.29 1.64 -10.31
N SER A 460 -12.79 2.84 -10.61
CA SER A 460 -12.37 3.21 -11.95
C SER A 460 -11.19 2.36 -12.46
N LYS A 461 -11.03 2.27 -13.79
CA LYS A 461 -9.89 1.56 -14.42
C LYS A 461 -8.51 2.16 -14.08
N GLU A 462 -8.48 3.39 -13.55
CA GLU A 462 -7.28 4.09 -13.11
C GLU A 462 -6.86 3.72 -11.68
N THR A 463 -7.72 3.01 -10.95
CA THR A 463 -7.42 2.56 -9.59
C THR A 463 -6.21 1.64 -9.56
N VAL A 464 -5.26 1.95 -8.70
CA VAL A 464 -4.02 1.19 -8.47
C VAL A 464 -3.92 0.71 -7.03
N GLY A 465 -3.10 -0.29 -6.77
CA GLY A 465 -2.92 -0.80 -5.42
C GLY A 465 -2.16 -2.11 -5.36
N HIS A 466 -2.28 -2.83 -4.25
CA HIS A 466 -1.74 -4.18 -4.11
C HIS A 466 -2.39 -4.96 -2.95
N THR A 467 -2.46 -6.29 -3.09
CA THR A 467 -2.86 -7.22 -2.01
C THR A 467 -1.63 -7.79 -1.29
N GLY A 468 -1.81 -8.39 -0.12
CA GLY A 468 -0.72 -9.04 0.61
C GLY A 468 -1.19 -10.32 1.30
N TRP A 469 -0.31 -11.33 1.33
CA TRP A 469 -0.58 -12.67 1.86
C TRP A 469 -1.21 -12.68 3.24
N THR A 470 -0.80 -11.77 4.12
CA THR A 470 -1.32 -11.61 5.49
C THR A 470 -2.76 -11.09 5.56
N GLY A 471 -3.39 -10.83 4.41
CA GLY A 471 -4.74 -10.29 4.28
C GLY A 471 -4.75 -8.76 4.23
N THR A 472 -3.76 -8.17 3.56
CA THR A 472 -3.63 -6.70 3.44
C THR A 472 -4.01 -6.21 2.06
N LEU A 473 -4.55 -5.00 1.96
CA LEU A 473 -4.98 -4.38 0.73
C LEU A 473 -4.72 -2.88 0.79
N THR A 474 -4.20 -2.34 -0.31
CA THR A 474 -4.29 -0.91 -0.60
C THR A 474 -5.01 -0.69 -1.92
N VAL A 475 -5.93 0.27 -1.94
CA VAL A 475 -6.67 0.72 -3.12
C VAL A 475 -6.52 2.23 -3.19
N ILE A 476 -6.01 2.73 -4.30
CA ILE A 476 -5.78 4.15 -4.56
C ILE A 476 -6.53 4.48 -5.84
N GLU A 477 -7.48 5.39 -5.75
CA GLU A 477 -8.30 5.84 -6.87
C GLU A 477 -8.02 7.33 -7.13
N PRO A 478 -7.00 7.65 -7.96
CA PRO A 478 -6.60 9.04 -8.21
C PRO A 478 -7.71 9.89 -8.80
N SER A 479 -8.57 9.30 -9.64
CA SER A 479 -9.72 9.96 -10.27
C SER A 479 -10.78 10.42 -9.27
N GLN A 480 -10.82 9.83 -8.08
CA GLN A 480 -11.74 10.16 -7.01
C GLN A 480 -11.03 10.67 -5.76
N ASN A 481 -9.71 10.94 -5.80
CA ASN A 481 -8.90 11.30 -4.62
C ASN A 481 -9.18 10.42 -3.40
N LEU A 482 -9.33 9.11 -3.62
CA LEU A 482 -9.72 8.15 -2.59
C LEU A 482 -8.57 7.17 -2.35
N VAL A 483 -8.21 6.97 -1.09
CA VAL A 483 -7.28 5.94 -0.62
C VAL A 483 -8.02 5.07 0.37
N ILE A 484 -7.94 3.76 0.19
CA ILE A 484 -8.45 2.75 1.10
C ILE A 484 -7.28 1.84 1.49
N VAL A 485 -7.06 1.70 2.79
CA VAL A 485 -6.14 0.73 3.36
C VAL A 485 -6.93 -0.22 4.23
N LEU A 486 -6.77 -1.52 3.99
CA LEU A 486 -7.26 -2.59 4.85
C LEU A 486 -6.08 -3.45 5.27
N LEU A 487 -5.79 -3.50 6.57
CA LEU A 487 -4.79 -4.38 7.14
C LEU A 487 -5.49 -5.43 7.99
N THR A 488 -5.11 -6.69 7.83
CA THR A 488 -5.57 -7.77 8.69
C THR A 488 -4.38 -8.63 9.07
N ASN A 489 -4.62 -9.53 10.01
CA ASN A 489 -3.75 -10.65 10.31
C ASN A 489 -4.48 -11.97 10.06
N ALA A 490 -5.03 -12.13 8.85
CA ALA A 490 -5.79 -13.33 8.44
C ALA A 490 -5.08 -14.65 8.79
N LYS A 491 -3.75 -14.67 8.68
CA LYS A 491 -2.92 -15.86 8.94
C LYS A 491 -2.76 -16.19 10.42
N ASN A 492 -3.26 -15.35 11.33
CA ASN A 492 -3.39 -15.66 12.76
C ASN A 492 -4.60 -16.54 13.04
N SER A 493 -4.60 -17.70 12.41
CA SER A 493 -5.65 -18.71 12.53
C SER A 493 -5.06 -20.08 12.16
N ARG A 494 -5.84 -21.14 12.40
CA ARG A 494 -5.45 -22.51 12.05
C ARG A 494 -5.51 -22.73 10.53
N VAL A 495 -4.73 -23.68 10.04
CA VAL A 495 -4.87 -24.23 8.69
C VAL A 495 -6.01 -25.26 8.69
N ILE A 496 -6.88 -25.25 7.67
CA ILE A 496 -8.10 -26.08 7.64
C ILE A 496 -7.78 -27.55 7.45
N ASP A 497 -7.06 -27.89 6.39
CA ASP A 497 -6.57 -29.23 6.10
C ASP A 497 -5.09 -29.12 5.71
N PRO A 498 -4.18 -29.13 6.71
CA PRO A 498 -2.76 -28.92 6.47
C PRO A 498 -2.17 -29.90 5.45
N ALA A 499 -2.65 -31.16 5.44
CA ALA A 499 -2.14 -32.21 4.57
C ALA A 499 -2.53 -32.03 3.10
N LYS A 500 -3.72 -31.49 2.81
CA LYS A 500 -4.19 -31.27 1.44
C LYS A 500 -3.97 -29.85 0.93
N LYS A 501 -4.17 -28.86 1.80
CA LYS A 501 -4.18 -27.43 1.48
C LYS A 501 -3.43 -26.64 2.56
N PRO A 502 -2.10 -26.77 2.64
CA PRO A 502 -1.30 -26.15 3.70
C PRO A 502 -1.36 -24.63 3.70
N ASN A 503 -1.84 -23.99 2.63
CA ASN A 503 -1.95 -22.54 2.52
C ASN A 503 -3.36 -22.00 2.78
N ASP A 504 -4.32 -22.88 3.11
CA ASP A 504 -5.71 -22.53 3.34
C ASP A 504 -6.00 -22.39 4.83
N PHE A 505 -6.04 -21.13 5.30
CA PHE A 505 -6.26 -20.79 6.70
C PHE A 505 -7.72 -20.45 6.93
N TYR A 506 -8.21 -20.67 8.14
CA TYR A 506 -9.53 -20.20 8.56
C TYR A 506 -9.75 -18.71 8.23
N GLY A 507 -8.72 -17.88 8.45
CA GLY A 507 -8.77 -16.47 8.13
C GLY A 507 -8.86 -16.13 6.63
N ASN A 508 -8.81 -17.09 5.72
CA ASN A 508 -9.06 -16.87 4.28
C ASN A 508 -10.54 -16.91 3.91
N HIS A 509 -11.40 -17.38 4.81
CA HIS A 509 -12.81 -17.63 4.52
C HIS A 509 -13.74 -16.50 4.94
N TYR A 510 -13.18 -15.38 5.42
CA TYR A 510 -13.95 -14.16 5.71
C TYR A 510 -13.98 -13.23 4.49
N TYR A 511 -15.09 -12.55 4.27
CA TYR A 511 -15.24 -11.58 3.19
C TYR A 511 -14.32 -10.38 3.35
N THR A 512 -14.04 -9.94 4.59
CA THR A 512 -13.07 -8.86 4.85
C THR A 512 -11.70 -9.21 4.26
N THR A 513 -11.21 -10.43 4.45
CA THR A 513 -9.90 -10.88 3.98
C THR A 513 -9.86 -11.21 2.49
N ASN A 514 -11.02 -11.31 1.85
CA ASN A 514 -11.17 -11.45 0.40
C ASN A 514 -11.28 -10.10 -0.33
N TYR A 515 -11.08 -8.99 0.40
CA TYR A 515 -10.84 -7.62 -0.11
C TYR A 515 -12.03 -6.93 -0.78
N GLY A 516 -12.58 -7.52 -1.84
CA GLY A 516 -13.49 -6.87 -2.77
C GLY A 516 -14.78 -6.35 -2.13
N VAL A 517 -15.28 -7.02 -1.08
CA VAL A 517 -16.49 -6.58 -0.35
C VAL A 517 -16.21 -5.25 0.36
N ILE A 518 -15.08 -5.15 1.07
CA ILE A 518 -14.72 -3.97 1.85
C ILE A 518 -14.47 -2.76 0.94
N SER A 519 -13.68 -2.94 -0.11
CA SER A 519 -13.43 -1.86 -1.08
C SER A 519 -14.73 -1.43 -1.78
N SER A 520 -15.62 -2.37 -2.11
CA SER A 520 -16.92 -2.05 -2.73
C SER A 520 -17.85 -1.27 -1.81
N ILE A 521 -18.00 -1.68 -0.54
CA ILE A 521 -18.84 -0.95 0.42
C ILE A 521 -18.31 0.46 0.65
N ILE A 522 -16.98 0.63 0.74
CA ILE A 522 -16.37 1.95 0.95
C ILE A 522 -16.56 2.84 -0.29
N ILE A 523 -16.24 2.37 -1.50
CA ILE A 523 -16.41 3.18 -2.72
C ILE A 523 -17.89 3.54 -2.92
N ASP A 524 -18.78 2.60 -2.64
CA ASP A 524 -20.22 2.83 -2.67
C ASP A 524 -20.66 3.93 -1.69
N ALA A 525 -20.09 3.98 -0.49
CA ALA A 525 -20.41 5.02 0.50
C ALA A 525 -20.09 6.43 -0.01
N TYR A 526 -19.06 6.61 -0.84
CA TYR A 526 -18.73 7.91 -1.45
C TYR A 526 -19.48 8.18 -2.75
N SER A 527 -20.01 7.13 -3.39
CA SER A 527 -20.69 7.23 -4.69
C SER A 527 -22.21 7.37 -4.57
N ASN A 528 -22.81 6.85 -3.48
CA ASN A 528 -24.25 6.76 -3.31
C ASN A 528 -24.77 7.45 -2.04
N MET A 529 -25.37 8.63 -2.21
CA MET A 529 -25.91 9.48 -1.13
C MET A 529 -27.42 9.32 -0.91
N ASN A 530 -27.97 8.14 -1.17
CA ASN A 530 -29.38 7.86 -0.90
C ASN A 530 -29.77 8.11 0.56
N ASN A 531 -31.07 8.32 0.78
CA ASN A 531 -31.62 8.48 2.12
C ASN A 531 -31.46 7.20 2.95
N LYS A 532 -31.58 7.34 4.26
CA LYS A 532 -31.40 6.25 5.23
C LYS A 532 -32.22 4.99 4.95
N LYS A 533 -33.47 5.13 4.51
CA LYS A 533 -34.37 3.99 4.28
C LYS A 533 -33.87 3.17 3.10
N ASP A 534 -33.57 3.84 1.99
CA ASP A 534 -33.15 3.17 0.75
C ASP A 534 -31.74 2.60 0.88
N THR A 535 -30.83 3.30 1.58
CA THR A 535 -29.50 2.76 1.90
C THR A 535 -29.59 1.51 2.75
N ASN A 536 -30.38 1.51 3.82
CA ASN A 536 -30.53 0.33 4.68
C ASN A 536 -31.17 -0.84 3.93
N LEU A 537 -32.19 -0.59 3.10
CA LEU A 537 -32.80 -1.63 2.26
C LEU A 537 -31.75 -2.28 1.36
N ARG A 538 -30.94 -1.48 0.67
CA ARG A 538 -29.91 -2.00 -0.24
C ARG A 538 -28.79 -2.74 0.50
N MET A 539 -28.30 -2.21 1.63
CA MET A 539 -27.25 -2.88 2.41
C MET A 539 -27.74 -4.21 3.00
N ASN A 540 -29.02 -4.29 3.40
CA ASN A 540 -29.61 -5.54 3.85
C ASN A 540 -29.73 -6.54 2.69
N GLY A 541 -30.13 -6.11 1.49
CA GLY A 541 -30.13 -6.96 0.30
C GLY A 541 -28.74 -7.51 -0.05
N ILE A 542 -27.69 -6.68 0.03
CA ILE A 542 -26.30 -7.14 -0.15
C ILE A 542 -25.93 -8.18 0.92
N LEU A 543 -26.30 -7.95 2.18
CA LEU A 543 -26.04 -8.91 3.26
C LEU A 543 -26.76 -10.26 3.01
N GLU A 544 -28.01 -10.21 2.56
CA GLU A 544 -28.78 -11.38 2.14
C GLU A 544 -28.08 -12.16 1.01
N ASP A 545 -27.61 -11.47 -0.04
CA ASP A 545 -26.86 -12.10 -1.14
C ASP A 545 -25.56 -12.77 -0.68
N LEU A 546 -24.81 -12.13 0.22
CA LEU A 546 -23.60 -12.69 0.80
C LEU A 546 -23.91 -13.94 1.63
N ILE A 547 -24.93 -13.90 2.49
CA ILE A 547 -25.38 -15.05 3.28
C ILE A 547 -25.77 -16.21 2.37
N ASN A 548 -26.64 -15.96 1.38
CA ASN A 548 -27.13 -16.99 0.46
C ASN A 548 -26.00 -17.58 -0.37
N GLY A 549 -25.09 -16.74 -0.86
CA GLY A 549 -23.91 -17.15 -1.60
C GLY A 549 -23.02 -18.10 -0.80
N LYS A 550 -22.62 -17.71 0.42
CA LYS A 550 -21.77 -18.54 1.28
C LYS A 550 -22.49 -19.81 1.74
N TYR A 551 -23.76 -19.71 2.11
CA TYR A 551 -24.57 -20.86 2.50
C TYR A 551 -24.65 -21.92 1.38
N ASN A 552 -24.84 -21.48 0.14
CA ASN A 552 -24.85 -22.39 -1.00
C ASN A 552 -23.49 -23.07 -1.21
N LEU A 553 -22.38 -22.34 -1.05
CA LEU A 553 -21.03 -22.90 -1.11
C LEU A 553 -20.80 -23.95 -0.01
N ILE A 554 -21.19 -23.67 1.24
CA ILE A 554 -21.11 -24.64 2.36
C ILE A 554 -21.83 -25.96 2.02
N LYS A 555 -22.92 -25.90 1.25
CA LYS A 555 -23.71 -27.08 0.87
C LYS A 555 -23.20 -27.81 -0.36
N SER A 556 -22.56 -27.11 -1.30
CA SER A 556 -22.20 -27.66 -2.61
C SER A 556 -20.71 -27.90 -2.80
N ASP A 557 -19.86 -27.24 -2.03
CA ASP A 557 -18.41 -27.28 -2.15
C ASP A 557 -17.77 -27.67 -0.82
N SER A 558 -17.03 -28.78 -0.82
CA SER A 558 -16.36 -29.29 0.37
C SER A 558 -15.32 -28.32 0.95
N ASP A 559 -14.78 -27.42 0.13
CA ASP A 559 -13.79 -26.44 0.55
C ASP A 559 -14.36 -25.40 1.53
N TYR A 560 -15.64 -25.10 1.39
CA TYR A 560 -16.38 -24.17 2.24
C TYR A 560 -17.07 -24.87 3.41
N LYS A 561 -17.04 -26.20 3.47
CA LYS A 561 -17.63 -26.97 4.58
C LYS A 561 -16.68 -27.04 5.78
N ASN A 562 -16.29 -25.88 6.29
CA ASN A 562 -15.39 -25.75 7.42
C ASN A 562 -15.99 -24.80 8.49
N SER A 563 -15.39 -24.80 9.69
CA SER A 563 -15.95 -24.05 10.81
C SER A 563 -15.86 -22.52 10.64
N ALA A 564 -14.92 -21.99 9.84
CA ALA A 564 -14.85 -20.55 9.59
C ALA A 564 -16.05 -20.08 8.77
N ASP A 565 -16.35 -20.70 7.63
CA ASP A 565 -17.49 -20.35 6.78
C ASP A 565 -18.84 -20.53 7.50
N ILE A 566 -18.98 -21.62 8.27
CA ILE A 566 -20.22 -21.90 9.01
C ILE A 566 -20.45 -20.83 10.09
N LYS A 567 -19.41 -20.50 10.87
CA LYS A 567 -19.51 -19.45 11.91
C LYS A 567 -19.77 -18.08 11.30
N ASP A 568 -19.07 -17.76 10.22
CA ASP A 568 -19.23 -16.49 9.53
C ASP A 568 -20.66 -16.32 9.00
N THR A 569 -21.15 -17.30 8.25
CA THR A 569 -22.52 -17.28 7.71
C THR A 569 -23.56 -17.17 8.83
N ALA A 570 -23.37 -17.88 9.94
CA ALA A 570 -24.28 -17.80 11.10
C ALA A 570 -24.27 -16.41 11.75
N GLU A 571 -23.11 -15.77 11.90
CA GLU A 571 -23.03 -14.41 12.46
C GLU A 571 -23.55 -13.35 11.50
N LEU A 572 -23.40 -13.52 10.19
CA LEU A 572 -24.03 -12.65 9.19
C LEU A 572 -25.56 -12.76 9.23
N ILE A 573 -26.12 -13.95 9.46
CA ILE A 573 -27.56 -14.13 9.70
C ILE A 573 -28.00 -13.40 10.98
N ASN A 574 -27.22 -13.48 12.07
CA ASN A 574 -27.50 -12.74 13.30
C ASN A 574 -27.45 -11.22 13.08
N LEU A 575 -26.52 -10.75 12.25
CA LEU A 575 -26.46 -9.35 11.84
C LEU A 575 -27.70 -8.95 11.04
N LEU A 576 -28.15 -9.79 10.11
CA LEU A 576 -29.36 -9.54 9.34
C LEU A 576 -30.58 -9.39 10.26
N GLU A 577 -30.79 -10.33 11.19
CA GLU A 577 -31.86 -10.25 12.20
C GLU A 577 -31.80 -8.96 13.01
N LYS A 578 -30.60 -8.57 13.47
CA LYS A 578 -30.41 -7.31 14.21
C LYS A 578 -30.80 -6.09 13.37
N ARG A 579 -30.49 -6.09 12.08
CA ARG A 579 -30.73 -4.95 11.18
C ARG A 579 -32.18 -4.84 10.70
N THR A 580 -32.85 -5.97 10.49
CA THR A 580 -34.25 -6.01 10.03
C THR A 580 -35.27 -6.07 11.17
N GLY A 581 -34.82 -6.41 12.39
CA GLY A 581 -35.64 -6.62 13.58
C GLY A 581 -36.40 -7.95 13.59
N LYS A 582 -36.35 -8.73 12.50
CA LYS A 582 -36.93 -10.08 12.41
C LYS A 582 -36.28 -10.90 11.31
N LEU A 583 -36.13 -12.19 11.56
CA LEU A 583 -35.63 -13.14 10.58
C LEU A 583 -36.80 -13.87 9.90
N ASN A 584 -36.77 -14.02 8.56
CA ASN A 584 -37.78 -14.81 7.85
C ASN A 584 -37.56 -16.33 8.10
N SER A 585 -38.54 -17.16 7.74
CA SER A 585 -38.48 -18.62 7.98
C SER A 585 -37.33 -19.31 7.27
N GLU A 586 -36.90 -18.79 6.12
CA GLU A 586 -35.78 -19.33 5.35
C GLU A 586 -34.45 -19.19 6.11
N TYR A 587 -34.11 -17.97 6.53
CA TYR A 587 -32.87 -17.73 7.28
C TYR A 587 -32.91 -18.35 8.69
N GLN A 588 -34.09 -18.49 9.31
CA GLN A 588 -34.25 -19.26 10.56
C GLN A 588 -33.81 -20.71 10.36
N LYS A 589 -34.30 -21.34 9.29
CA LYS A 589 -33.92 -22.71 8.92
C LYS A 589 -32.43 -22.82 8.56
N MET A 590 -31.88 -21.88 7.79
CA MET A 590 -30.44 -21.84 7.49
C MET A 590 -29.60 -21.80 8.76
N ARG A 591 -29.97 -20.94 9.72
CA ARG A 591 -29.27 -20.84 11.01
C ARG A 591 -29.32 -22.16 11.78
N GLU A 592 -30.47 -22.82 11.84
CA GLU A 592 -30.60 -24.14 12.48
C GLU A 592 -29.78 -25.23 11.76
N GLU A 593 -29.73 -25.21 10.43
CA GLU A 593 -28.88 -26.13 9.64
C GLU A 593 -27.39 -25.90 9.95
N LEU A 594 -26.94 -24.64 9.96
CA LEU A 594 -25.55 -24.28 10.28
C LEU A 594 -25.17 -24.66 11.72
N GLN A 595 -26.06 -24.46 12.69
CA GLN A 595 -25.84 -24.85 14.08
C GLN A 595 -25.68 -26.36 14.26
N LYS A 596 -26.34 -27.18 13.42
CA LYS A 596 -26.17 -28.64 13.41
C LYS A 596 -24.86 -29.09 12.75
N MET A 597 -24.22 -28.23 11.96
CA MET A 597 -22.95 -28.51 11.29
C MET A 597 -21.72 -28.10 12.14
N GLN A 598 -21.90 -27.19 13.11
CA GLN A 598 -20.88 -26.85 14.12
C GLN A 598 -20.75 -27.95 15.17
#